data_AF-A0A6P3DN17-F1
#
_entry.id   AF-A0A6P3DN17-F1
#
_cell.length_a   1.000
_cell.length_b   1.000
_cell.length_c   1.000
_cell.angle_alpha   90.00
_cell.angle_beta   90.00
_cell.angle_gamma   90.00
#
_symmetry.space_group_name_H-M   'P 1'
#
loop_
_entity.id
_entity.type
_entity.pdbx_description
1 polymer ?
#
loop_
_entity_poly.entity_id
_entity_poly.type
_entity_poly.pdbx_seq_one_letter_code
_entity_poly.pdbx_strand_id
1 'polypeptide(L)'
;MNPQIMIVTMVAAASVAFFGFLAYRIRVRSNDPDLLSVLPLEDNSSLDEDLKDILAFVPIKEVQRIIERYMEYDPQIGDTVSFVNDQKRFILREFQNMPEANKLINFLRQNGLDVDSWQEKIRCFWKMSPRFIKYDPSMAAGGLTVMINKILETMPLDELHELLRQKVKYSASFRRFVYTLRSKDYLELCNAIETNDVLHHHYFWAKEGGLEITFAIELFNELHAYLTQALVT
;
A
#
# COMPACT_ATOMS: atom_id res chain seq x y z
N MET A 1 -23.90 9.11 -5.72
CA MET A 1 -22.54 8.76 -6.17
C MET A 1 -21.76 8.43 -4.91
N ASN A 2 -21.43 7.16 -4.66
CA ASN A 2 -20.94 6.71 -3.35
C ASN A 2 -19.43 7.01 -3.22
N PRO A 3 -19.03 7.97 -2.35
CA PRO A 3 -17.65 8.41 -2.19
C PRO A 3 -16.87 7.48 -1.25
N GLN A 4 -17.12 6.17 -1.28
CA GLN A 4 -16.57 5.19 -0.33
C GLN A 4 -15.60 4.18 -0.95
N ILE A 5 -15.42 4.25 -2.27
CA ILE A 5 -14.67 3.24 -3.00
C ILE A 5 -13.49 3.86 -3.77
N MET A 6 -13.41 5.18 -3.83
CA MET A 6 -12.45 5.91 -4.68
C MET A 6 -10.99 5.64 -4.33
N ILE A 7 -10.71 5.02 -3.16
CA ILE A 7 -9.37 5.06 -2.57
C ILE A 7 -8.78 3.73 -2.17
N VAL A 8 -9.55 2.66 -2.07
CA VAL A 8 -8.98 1.32 -1.80
C VAL A 8 -8.01 0.89 -2.91
N THR A 9 -8.18 1.41 -4.13
CA THR A 9 -7.27 1.13 -5.25
C THR A 9 -6.09 2.11 -5.39
N MET A 10 -6.17 3.31 -4.82
CA MET A 10 -5.07 4.29 -4.84
C MET A 10 -4.17 4.21 -3.59
N VAL A 11 -4.69 3.65 -2.48
CA VAL A 11 -3.93 3.31 -1.27
C VAL A 11 -2.84 2.30 -1.57
N ALA A 12 -3.03 1.46 -2.60
CA ALA A 12 -2.02 0.50 -2.99
C ALA A 12 -0.74 1.24 -3.41
N ALA A 13 -0.65 1.88 -4.57
CA ALA A 13 0.64 2.32 -5.09
C ALA A 13 1.53 3.19 -4.16
N ALA A 14 0.97 4.06 -3.30
CA ALA A 14 1.77 4.91 -2.41
C ALA A 14 2.09 4.28 -1.04
N SER A 15 1.16 3.53 -0.43
CA SER A 15 1.41 2.82 0.84
C SER A 15 2.05 1.44 0.62
N VAL A 16 1.82 0.82 -0.53
CA VAL A 16 2.31 -0.50 -0.88
C VAL A 16 3.74 -0.50 -1.35
N ALA A 17 4.14 0.51 -2.12
CA ALA A 17 5.53 0.62 -2.52
C ALA A 17 6.45 0.80 -1.29
N PHE A 18 5.93 1.52 -0.30
CA PHE A 18 6.54 1.76 0.99
C PHE A 18 6.68 0.50 1.87
N PHE A 19 5.57 -0.19 2.12
CA PHE A 19 5.60 -1.38 2.96
C PHE A 19 6.20 -2.61 2.23
N GLY A 20 6.19 -2.62 0.89
CA GLY A 20 6.75 -3.66 0.04
C GLY A 20 8.27 -3.76 0.06
N PHE A 21 8.94 -2.62 0.16
CA PHE A 21 10.40 -2.62 0.20
C PHE A 21 10.90 -2.82 1.63
N LEU A 22 10.13 -2.38 2.64
CA LEU A 22 10.34 -2.69 4.06
C LEU A 22 10.39 -4.22 4.27
N ALA A 23 9.44 -4.93 3.64
CA ALA A 23 9.38 -6.37 3.61
C ALA A 23 10.62 -7.05 2.99
N TYR A 24 11.03 -6.60 1.81
CA TYR A 24 12.23 -7.10 1.12
C TYR A 24 13.51 -6.93 1.97
N ARG A 25 13.68 -5.77 2.60
CA ARG A 25 14.86 -5.46 3.43
C ARG A 25 14.91 -6.27 4.73
N ILE A 26 13.76 -6.55 5.34
CA ILE A 26 13.68 -7.34 6.59
C ILE A 26 13.84 -8.84 6.30
N ARG A 27 13.30 -9.34 5.18
CA ARG A 27 13.41 -10.76 4.76
C ARG A 27 14.86 -11.22 4.57
N VAL A 28 15.77 -10.31 4.22
CA VAL A 28 17.21 -10.60 4.11
C VAL A 28 17.89 -10.78 5.48
N ARG A 29 17.21 -10.45 6.60
CA ARG A 29 17.87 -10.25 7.90
C ARG A 29 17.40 -11.14 9.07
N SER A 30 16.31 -11.90 9.02
CA SER A 30 15.84 -12.67 10.20
C SER A 30 15.96 -14.19 10.08
N ASN A 31 16.65 -14.78 11.07
CA ASN A 31 16.55 -16.17 11.50
C ASN A 31 16.23 -16.14 13.00
N ASP A 32 14.98 -16.33 13.42
CA ASP A 32 14.64 -16.82 14.75
C ASP A 32 13.18 -17.30 14.82
N PRO A 33 12.86 -18.45 15.43
CA PRO A 33 11.50 -18.97 15.51
C PRO A 33 10.89 -18.81 16.92
N ASP A 34 9.62 -18.37 17.00
CA ASP A 34 8.52 -19.09 17.70
C ASP A 34 7.30 -18.18 17.91
N LEU A 35 6.14 -18.55 17.35
CA LEU A 35 4.87 -17.85 17.60
C LEU A 35 3.63 -18.72 17.35
N LEU A 36 3.34 -19.62 18.29
CA LEU A 36 2.02 -20.25 18.40
C LEU A 36 1.62 -20.39 19.88
N SER A 37 0.76 -19.49 20.37
CA SER A 37 -0.31 -19.77 21.37
C SER A 37 -0.80 -18.51 22.11
N VAL A 38 -1.56 -17.61 21.49
CA VAL A 38 -2.49 -16.74 22.27
C VAL A 38 -3.78 -16.45 21.48
N LEU A 39 -4.90 -17.00 21.97
CA LEU A 39 -6.28 -16.62 21.64
C LEU A 39 -6.79 -15.58 22.65
N PRO A 40 -7.83 -14.78 22.33
CA PRO A 40 -7.78 -13.34 22.46
C PRO A 40 -8.24 -12.83 23.84
N LEU A 41 -7.49 -11.86 24.38
CA LEU A 41 -8.02 -10.89 25.34
C LEU A 41 -9.03 -10.00 24.59
N GLU A 42 -10.19 -9.70 25.21
CA GLU A 42 -11.05 -8.61 24.74
C GLU A 42 -10.23 -7.32 24.78
N ASP A 43 -9.90 -6.82 23.60
CA ASP A 43 -9.13 -5.61 23.39
C ASP A 43 -9.98 -4.65 22.55
N ASN A 44 -10.09 -3.41 23.01
CA ASN A 44 -10.77 -2.31 22.32
C ASN A 44 -9.91 -1.71 21.18
N SER A 45 -8.90 -2.45 20.70
CA SER A 45 -8.06 -2.08 19.56
C SER A 45 -8.88 -1.76 18.32
N SER A 46 -8.41 -0.76 17.56
CA SER A 46 -8.98 -0.31 16.30
C SER A 46 -7.90 -0.26 15.23
N LEU A 47 -8.24 -0.71 14.01
CA LEU A 47 -7.34 -0.58 12.86
C LEU A 47 -6.97 0.88 12.56
N ASP A 48 -7.83 1.84 12.89
CA ASP A 48 -7.51 3.26 12.71
C ASP A 48 -6.36 3.71 13.62
N GLU A 49 -6.37 3.29 14.89
CA GLU A 49 -5.29 3.58 15.83
C GLU A 49 -4.02 2.79 15.48
N ASP A 50 -4.17 1.52 15.06
CA ASP A 50 -3.03 0.73 14.58
C ASP A 50 -2.34 1.41 13.39
N LEU A 51 -3.10 1.93 12.43
CA LEU A 51 -2.57 2.63 11.27
C LEU A 51 -1.96 3.98 11.64
N LYS A 52 -2.55 4.73 12.58
CA LYS A 52 -1.96 5.98 13.09
C LYS A 52 -0.62 5.74 13.78
N ASP A 53 -0.52 4.71 14.61
CA ASP A 53 0.72 4.35 15.30
C ASP A 53 1.82 3.97 14.30
N ILE A 54 1.47 3.19 13.27
CA ILE A 54 2.39 2.87 12.17
C ILE A 54 2.81 4.12 11.42
N LEU A 55 1.86 5.02 11.12
CA LEU A 55 2.15 6.25 10.38
C LEU A 55 2.96 7.28 11.15
N ALA A 56 3.01 7.18 12.48
CA ALA A 56 3.88 8.02 13.31
C ALA A 56 5.38 7.81 13.02
N PHE A 57 5.75 6.66 12.45
CA PHE A 57 7.12 6.33 12.02
C PHE A 57 7.47 6.95 10.66
N VAL A 58 6.48 7.53 9.98
CA VAL A 58 6.65 8.09 8.64
C VAL A 58 6.83 9.60 8.75
N PRO A 59 7.99 10.15 8.36
CA PRO A 59 8.17 11.59 8.31
C PRO A 59 7.40 12.17 7.11
N ILE A 60 6.07 12.28 7.26
CA ILE A 60 5.10 12.56 6.17
C ILE A 60 5.53 13.73 5.28
N LYS A 61 6.04 14.82 5.87
CA LYS A 61 6.47 16.00 5.11
C LYS A 61 7.69 15.73 4.23
N GLU A 62 8.63 14.92 4.69
CA GLU A 62 9.82 14.58 3.93
C GLU A 62 9.50 13.56 2.85
N VAL A 63 8.71 12.54 3.18
CA VAL A 63 8.20 11.57 2.20
C VAL A 63 7.42 12.26 1.09
N GLN A 64 6.52 13.20 1.44
CA GLN A 64 5.79 14.00 0.47
C GLN A 64 6.74 14.78 -0.46
N ARG A 65 7.77 15.44 0.09
CA ARG A 65 8.76 16.17 -0.73
C ARG A 65 9.53 15.27 -1.68
N ILE A 66 9.88 14.06 -1.25
CA ILE A 66 10.56 13.08 -2.11
C ILE A 66 9.63 12.72 -3.28
N ILE A 67 8.39 12.33 -2.97
CA ILE A 67 7.40 11.96 -4.00
C ILE A 67 7.17 13.11 -4.98
N GLU A 68 6.88 14.31 -4.49
CA GLU A 68 6.63 15.50 -5.32
C GLU A 68 7.81 15.80 -6.25
N ARG A 69 9.05 15.70 -5.74
CA ARG A 69 10.26 15.91 -6.55
C ARG A 69 10.38 14.89 -7.68
N TYR A 70 10.10 13.62 -7.41
CA TYR A 70 10.11 12.59 -8.46
C TYR A 70 8.98 12.79 -9.47
N MET A 71 7.79 13.21 -9.04
CA MET A 71 6.68 13.55 -9.94
C MET A 71 7.00 14.74 -10.87
N GLU A 72 7.74 15.73 -10.38
CA GLU A 72 8.12 16.92 -11.14
C GLU A 72 9.26 16.66 -12.14
N TYR A 73 10.26 15.84 -11.74
CA TYR A 73 11.55 15.78 -12.43
C TYR A 73 11.98 14.41 -12.97
N ASP A 74 11.36 13.31 -12.54
CA ASP A 74 11.64 11.97 -13.07
C ASP A 74 10.61 11.61 -14.15
N PRO A 75 11.03 11.39 -15.42
CA PRO A 75 10.11 11.16 -16.53
C PRO A 75 9.33 9.85 -16.38
N GLN A 76 9.95 8.80 -15.83
CA GLN A 76 9.31 7.50 -15.66
C GLN A 76 8.18 7.58 -14.62
N ILE A 77 8.40 8.36 -13.55
CA ILE A 77 7.36 8.67 -12.57
C ILE A 77 6.29 9.61 -13.17
N GLY A 78 6.70 10.63 -13.92
CA GLY A 78 5.79 11.54 -14.62
C GLY A 78 4.81 10.81 -15.55
N ASP A 79 5.32 9.90 -16.39
CA ASP A 79 4.53 9.08 -17.31
C ASP A 79 3.59 8.14 -16.56
N THR A 80 4.08 7.51 -15.47
CA THR A 80 3.26 6.64 -14.61
C THR A 80 2.10 7.42 -13.98
N VAL A 81 2.37 8.63 -13.47
CA VAL A 81 1.35 9.52 -12.88
C VAL A 81 0.33 9.96 -13.92
N SER A 82 0.77 10.29 -15.14
CA SER A 82 -0.12 10.66 -16.23
C SER A 82 -1.07 9.51 -16.57
N PHE A 83 -0.53 8.31 -16.76
CA PHE A 83 -1.33 7.12 -17.02
C PHE A 83 -2.35 6.85 -15.91
N VAL A 84 -1.92 6.89 -14.64
CA VAL A 84 -2.85 6.70 -13.50
C VAL A 84 -3.94 7.76 -13.52
N ASN A 85 -3.63 9.02 -13.82
CA ASN A 85 -4.64 10.08 -13.90
C ASN A 85 -5.71 9.81 -14.96
N ASP A 86 -5.32 9.25 -16.10
CA ASP A 86 -6.22 8.94 -17.20
C ASP A 86 -7.07 7.70 -16.90
N GLN A 87 -6.46 6.67 -16.32
CA GLN A 87 -7.08 5.34 -16.14
C GLN A 87 -7.81 5.16 -14.80
N LYS A 88 -7.48 5.93 -13.76
CA LYS A 88 -7.98 5.70 -12.38
C LYS A 88 -9.48 5.56 -12.27
N ARG A 89 -10.26 6.30 -13.08
CA ARG A 89 -11.74 6.24 -13.03
C ARG A 89 -12.31 4.90 -13.50
N PHE A 90 -11.63 4.25 -14.45
CA PHE A 90 -12.05 2.97 -15.02
C PHE A 90 -11.66 1.84 -14.08
N ILE A 91 -10.38 1.81 -13.68
CA ILE A 91 -9.85 0.89 -12.68
C ILE A 91 -10.73 0.92 -11.42
N LEU A 92 -11.03 2.12 -10.92
CA LEU A 92 -11.90 2.31 -9.77
C LEU A 92 -13.29 1.66 -9.94
N ARG A 93 -13.92 1.86 -11.10
CA ARG A 93 -15.25 1.31 -11.36
C ARG A 93 -15.25 -0.21 -11.28
N GLU A 94 -14.18 -0.87 -11.70
CA GLU A 94 -14.05 -2.33 -11.58
C GLU A 94 -14.02 -2.77 -10.11
N PHE A 95 -13.21 -2.11 -9.28
CA PHE A 95 -13.17 -2.40 -7.83
C PHE A 95 -14.52 -2.10 -7.14
N GLN A 96 -15.27 -1.09 -7.60
CA GLN A 96 -16.61 -0.80 -7.10
C GLN A 96 -17.60 -1.93 -7.33
N ASN A 97 -17.50 -2.55 -8.50
CA ASN A 97 -18.41 -3.61 -8.91
C ASN A 97 -17.99 -4.99 -8.40
N MET A 98 -16.80 -5.11 -7.82
CA MET A 98 -16.24 -6.37 -7.33
C MET A 98 -16.76 -6.71 -5.92
N PRO A 99 -17.56 -7.78 -5.74
CA PRO A 99 -18.07 -8.18 -4.43
C PRO A 99 -16.96 -8.46 -3.40
N GLU A 100 -15.85 -9.04 -3.85
CA GLU A 100 -14.68 -9.38 -3.03
C GLU A 100 -14.01 -8.12 -2.48
N ALA A 101 -13.91 -7.06 -3.28
CA ALA A 101 -13.37 -5.78 -2.84
C ALA A 101 -14.28 -5.13 -1.79
N ASN A 102 -15.60 -5.15 -2.01
CA ASN A 102 -16.58 -4.66 -1.05
C ASN A 102 -16.53 -5.45 0.27
N LYS A 103 -16.29 -6.76 0.21
CA LYS A 103 -16.12 -7.62 1.40
C LYS A 103 -14.91 -7.18 2.23
N LEU A 104 -13.77 -6.91 1.59
CA LEU A 104 -12.58 -6.39 2.28
C LEU A 104 -12.83 -5.02 2.91
N ILE A 105 -13.50 -4.10 2.19
CA ILE A 105 -13.85 -2.77 2.71
C ILE A 105 -14.72 -2.87 3.96
N ASN A 106 -15.74 -3.73 3.92
CA ASN A 106 -16.62 -3.96 5.05
C ASN A 106 -15.88 -4.55 6.24
N PHE A 107 -14.96 -5.49 6.00
CA PHE A 107 -14.08 -6.01 7.04
C PHE A 107 -13.26 -4.89 7.70
N LEU A 108 -12.64 -4.01 6.92
CA LEU A 108 -11.84 -2.90 7.46
C LEU A 108 -12.67 -1.99 8.36
N ARG A 109 -13.88 -1.61 7.91
CA ARG A 109 -14.83 -0.80 8.70
C ARG A 109 -15.25 -1.48 10.00
N GLN A 110 -15.61 -2.76 9.92
CA GLN A 110 -16.04 -3.55 11.09
C GLN A 110 -14.91 -3.71 12.12
N ASN A 111 -13.65 -3.59 11.72
CA ASN A 111 -12.49 -3.62 12.61
C ASN A 111 -11.99 -2.20 12.96
N GLY A 112 -12.85 -1.19 12.85
CA GLY A 112 -12.62 0.14 13.38
C GLY A 112 -11.92 1.12 12.45
N LEU A 113 -11.61 0.74 11.19
CA LEU A 113 -11.01 1.66 10.23
C LEU A 113 -12.05 2.64 9.67
N ASP A 114 -11.79 3.95 9.81
CA ASP A 114 -12.56 4.98 9.12
C ASP A 114 -12.12 5.09 7.66
N VAL A 115 -12.61 4.13 6.85
CA VAL A 115 -12.29 4.03 5.42
C VAL A 115 -12.60 5.34 4.68
N ASP A 116 -13.62 6.09 5.09
CA ASP A 116 -14.06 7.30 4.40
C ASP A 116 -13.12 8.48 4.67
N SER A 117 -12.62 8.59 5.90
CA SER A 117 -11.58 9.57 6.27
C SER A 117 -10.24 9.27 5.61
N TRP A 118 -9.81 8.01 5.61
CA TRP A 118 -8.59 7.57 4.89
C TRP A 118 -8.70 7.81 3.40
N GLN A 119 -9.90 7.57 2.87
CA GLN A 119 -10.26 7.96 1.54
C GLN A 119 -10.03 9.46 1.34
N GLU A 120 -10.72 10.33 2.06
CA GLU A 120 -10.61 11.77 1.81
C GLU A 120 -9.16 12.31 1.88
N LYS A 121 -8.34 11.80 2.80
CA LYS A 121 -6.91 12.17 2.91
C LYS A 121 -6.13 11.90 1.63
N ILE A 122 -6.29 10.71 1.04
CA ILE A 122 -5.56 10.32 -0.17
C ILE A 122 -6.09 11.08 -1.39
N ARG A 123 -7.40 11.38 -1.43
CA ARG A 123 -7.96 12.25 -2.48
C ARG A 123 -7.32 13.62 -2.45
N CYS A 124 -7.22 14.20 -1.25
CA CYS A 124 -6.58 15.50 -1.05
C CYS A 124 -5.12 15.46 -1.48
N PHE A 125 -4.36 14.44 -1.05
CA PHE A 125 -2.97 14.26 -1.48
C PHE A 125 -2.84 14.21 -3.01
N TRP A 126 -3.63 13.37 -3.67
CA TRP A 126 -3.58 13.23 -5.13
C TRP A 126 -4.00 14.50 -5.89
N LYS A 127 -4.95 15.26 -5.33
CA LYS A 127 -5.40 16.53 -5.92
C LYS A 127 -4.32 17.62 -5.85
N MET A 128 -3.49 17.58 -4.81
CA MET A 128 -2.40 18.52 -4.61
C MET A 128 -1.10 18.09 -5.30
N SER A 129 -1.06 16.89 -5.88
CA SER A 129 0.17 16.38 -6.47
C SER A 129 0.61 17.23 -7.68
N PRO A 130 1.92 17.50 -7.82
CA PRO A 130 2.42 18.30 -8.91
C PRO A 130 2.31 17.55 -10.24
N ARG A 131 2.35 18.31 -11.33
CA ARG A 131 2.49 17.76 -12.67
C ARG A 131 3.97 17.64 -13.01
N PHE A 132 4.30 16.73 -13.91
CA PHE A 132 5.62 16.69 -14.53
C PHE A 132 5.97 18.05 -15.14
N ILE A 133 7.16 18.55 -14.82
CA ILE A 133 7.65 19.85 -15.29
C ILE A 133 8.64 19.66 -16.43
N LYS A 134 9.72 18.93 -16.14
CA LYS A 134 10.81 18.64 -17.08
C LYS A 134 11.67 17.54 -16.50
N TYR A 135 12.37 16.80 -17.35
CA TYR A 135 13.40 15.90 -16.87
C TYR A 135 14.59 16.68 -16.30
N ASP A 136 14.94 16.43 -15.04
CA ASP A 136 16.12 17.00 -14.39
C ASP A 136 16.79 15.95 -13.48
N PRO A 137 17.81 15.22 -13.97
CA PRO A 137 18.46 14.15 -13.22
C PRO A 137 19.23 14.63 -11.98
N SER A 138 19.51 15.94 -11.86
CA SER A 138 20.10 16.50 -10.65
C SER A 138 19.08 16.62 -9.50
N MET A 139 17.78 16.68 -9.86
CA MET A 139 16.68 16.78 -8.92
C MET A 139 16.11 15.40 -8.57
N ALA A 140 15.81 14.59 -9.57
CA ALA A 140 15.32 13.22 -9.39
C ALA A 140 15.68 12.34 -10.61
N ALA A 141 16.11 11.12 -10.32
CA ALA A 141 16.38 10.09 -11.32
C ALA A 141 16.27 8.70 -10.69
N GLY A 142 16.12 7.68 -11.55
CA GLY A 142 16.12 6.27 -11.16
C GLY A 142 14.74 5.72 -10.82
N GLY A 143 13.67 6.42 -11.20
CA GLY A 143 12.32 5.90 -11.17
C GLY A 143 11.83 5.54 -9.78
N LEU A 144 10.91 4.57 -9.74
CA LEU A 144 10.21 4.19 -8.51
C LEU A 144 11.15 3.50 -7.52
N THR A 145 12.14 2.74 -8.00
CA THR A 145 13.11 2.07 -7.14
C THR A 145 13.91 3.07 -6.30
N VAL A 146 14.51 4.07 -6.92
CA VAL A 146 15.33 5.04 -6.18
C VAL A 146 14.46 5.94 -5.30
N MET A 147 13.25 6.29 -5.77
CA MET A 147 12.29 7.04 -4.96
C MET A 147 11.94 6.31 -3.66
N ILE A 148 11.63 5.01 -3.73
CA ILE A 148 11.27 4.20 -2.56
C ILE A 148 12.45 3.98 -1.63
N ASN A 149 13.65 3.74 -2.17
CA ASN A 149 14.87 3.66 -1.36
C ASN A 149 15.07 4.93 -0.52
N LYS A 150 14.94 6.10 -1.16
CA LYS A 150 15.05 7.39 -0.46
C LYS A 150 13.98 7.56 0.61
N ILE A 151 12.75 7.12 0.37
CA ILE A 151 11.68 7.19 1.37
C ILE A 151 12.01 6.29 2.56
N LEU A 152 12.45 5.04 2.32
CA LEU A 152 12.78 4.12 3.41
C LEU A 152 13.99 4.58 4.24
N GLU A 153 14.97 5.25 3.62
CA GLU A 153 16.11 5.84 4.33
C GLU A 153 15.69 6.92 5.34
N THR A 154 14.51 7.51 5.20
CA THR A 154 13.99 8.50 6.15
C THR A 154 13.42 7.90 7.43
N MET A 155 13.30 6.57 7.49
CA MET A 155 12.50 5.92 8.52
C MET A 155 13.29 5.01 9.45
N PRO A 156 12.85 4.91 10.72
CA PRO A 156 13.33 3.91 11.67
C PRO A 156 12.67 2.55 11.38
N LEU A 157 13.20 1.81 10.39
CA LEU A 157 12.61 0.54 9.90
C LEU A 157 12.68 -0.59 10.95
N ASP A 158 13.74 -0.65 11.75
CA ASP A 158 13.92 -1.68 12.77
C ASP A 158 12.90 -1.49 13.91
N GLU A 159 12.67 -0.24 14.33
CA GLU A 159 11.67 0.10 15.33
C GLU A 159 10.23 -0.05 14.80
N LEU A 160 10.01 0.26 13.52
CA LEU A 160 8.73 -0.02 12.86
C LEU A 160 8.44 -1.53 12.82
N HIS A 161 9.45 -2.36 12.52
CA HIS A 161 9.30 -3.82 12.56
C HIS A 161 8.88 -4.29 13.95
N GLU A 162 9.53 -3.79 15.00
CA GLU A 162 9.18 -4.15 16.37
C GLU A 162 7.77 -3.69 16.75
N LEU A 163 7.35 -2.48 16.35
CA LEU A 163 5.97 -2.04 16.51
C LEU A 163 4.99 -3.01 15.85
N LEU A 164 5.26 -3.42 14.61
CA LEU A 164 4.39 -4.35 13.88
C LEU A 164 4.29 -5.71 14.59
N ARG A 165 5.38 -6.22 15.16
CA ARG A 165 5.35 -7.46 15.98
C ARG A 165 4.49 -7.28 17.22
N GLN A 166 4.64 -6.15 17.92
CA GLN A 166 3.80 -5.80 19.07
C GLN A 166 2.33 -5.69 18.68
N LYS A 167 2.01 -5.10 17.53
CA LYS A 167 0.65 -5.01 17.00
C LYS A 167 0.06 -6.40 16.71
N VAL A 168 0.81 -7.32 16.11
CA VAL A 168 0.35 -8.72 15.93
C VAL A 168 0.11 -9.39 17.28
N LYS A 169 0.98 -9.14 18.27
CA LYS A 169 0.89 -9.79 19.59
C LYS A 169 -0.24 -9.23 20.45
N TYR A 170 -0.46 -7.92 20.44
CA TYR A 170 -1.31 -7.25 21.41
C TYR A 170 -2.60 -6.68 20.80
N SER A 171 -2.59 -6.17 19.56
CA SER A 171 -3.79 -5.60 18.93
C SER A 171 -4.64 -6.69 18.26
N ALA A 172 -5.86 -6.88 18.77
CA ALA A 172 -6.80 -7.83 18.19
C ALA A 172 -7.24 -7.42 16.78
N SER A 173 -7.46 -6.13 16.52
CA SER A 173 -7.82 -5.59 15.20
C SER A 173 -6.70 -5.83 14.18
N PHE A 174 -5.46 -5.49 14.53
CA PHE A 174 -4.32 -5.68 13.64
C PHE A 174 -4.06 -7.16 13.34
N ARG A 175 -4.13 -8.02 14.36
CA ARG A 175 -3.98 -9.47 14.18
C ARG A 175 -5.05 -10.03 13.25
N ARG A 176 -6.32 -9.61 13.41
CA ARG A 176 -7.42 -9.98 12.50
C ARG A 176 -7.13 -9.53 11.07
N PHE A 177 -6.62 -8.31 10.88
CA PHE A 177 -6.24 -7.82 9.56
C PHE A 177 -5.17 -8.70 8.91
N VAL A 178 -4.09 -9.05 9.63
CA VAL A 178 -3.05 -9.97 9.13
C VAL A 178 -3.62 -11.35 8.79
N TYR A 179 -4.54 -11.89 9.60
CA TYR A 179 -5.21 -13.15 9.27
C TYR A 179 -6.12 -13.05 8.06
N THR A 180 -6.83 -11.95 7.87
CA THR A 180 -7.65 -11.71 6.67
C THR A 180 -6.81 -11.73 5.41
N LEU A 181 -5.57 -11.21 5.43
CA LEU A 181 -4.65 -11.28 4.29
C LEU A 181 -4.21 -12.71 3.93
N ARG A 182 -4.38 -13.68 4.84
CA ARG A 182 -4.14 -15.12 4.60
C ARG A 182 -5.41 -15.90 4.27
N SER A 183 -6.57 -15.24 4.30
CA SER A 183 -7.87 -15.91 4.21
C SER A 183 -8.25 -16.29 2.78
N LYS A 184 -9.20 -17.22 2.67
CA LYS A 184 -9.83 -17.56 1.39
C LYS A 184 -10.48 -16.33 0.74
N ASP A 185 -11.08 -15.44 1.53
CA ASP A 185 -11.72 -14.22 1.04
C ASP A 185 -10.72 -13.29 0.33
N TYR A 186 -9.50 -13.19 0.87
CA TYR A 186 -8.44 -12.41 0.24
C TYR A 186 -7.91 -13.09 -1.03
N LEU A 187 -7.77 -14.41 -1.04
CA LEU A 187 -7.43 -15.16 -2.25
C LEU A 187 -8.50 -14.99 -3.35
N GLU A 188 -9.78 -15.01 -2.98
CA GLU A 188 -10.89 -14.75 -3.91
C GLU A 188 -10.81 -13.34 -4.50
N LEU A 189 -10.45 -12.33 -3.69
CA LEU A 189 -10.16 -10.97 -4.18
C LEU A 189 -9.01 -10.96 -5.19
N CYS A 190 -7.88 -11.60 -4.88
CA CYS A 190 -6.75 -11.69 -5.80
C CYS A 190 -7.16 -12.33 -7.14
N ASN A 191 -7.87 -13.44 -7.09
CA ASN A 191 -8.36 -14.13 -8.30
C ASN A 191 -9.33 -13.26 -9.09
N ALA A 192 -10.24 -12.53 -8.43
CA ALA A 192 -11.17 -11.62 -9.09
C ALA A 192 -10.45 -10.46 -9.78
N ILE A 193 -9.33 -9.97 -9.22
CA ILE A 193 -8.48 -8.95 -9.87
C ILE A 193 -7.76 -9.54 -11.09
N GLU A 194 -7.14 -10.71 -10.95
CA GLU A 194 -6.35 -11.34 -12.02
C GLU A 194 -7.20 -11.77 -13.22
N THR A 195 -8.46 -12.15 -12.99
CA THR A 195 -9.38 -12.60 -14.03
C THR A 195 -10.26 -11.48 -14.62
N ASN A 196 -10.13 -10.24 -14.13
CA ASN A 196 -10.89 -9.11 -14.66
C ASN A 196 -10.24 -8.56 -15.95
N ASP A 197 -10.95 -8.70 -17.07
CA ASP A 197 -10.47 -8.29 -18.40
C ASP A 197 -10.11 -6.79 -18.50
N VAL A 198 -10.86 -5.91 -17.83
CA VAL A 198 -10.64 -4.46 -17.87
C VAL A 198 -9.36 -4.11 -17.09
N LEU A 199 -9.17 -4.69 -15.91
CA LEU A 199 -7.95 -4.51 -15.12
C LEU A 199 -6.74 -5.10 -15.86
N HIS A 200 -6.89 -6.28 -16.48
CA HIS A 200 -5.82 -6.89 -17.27
C HIS A 200 -5.46 -6.04 -18.50
N HIS A 201 -6.44 -5.44 -19.17
CA HIS A 201 -6.20 -4.51 -20.27
C HIS A 201 -5.39 -3.29 -19.83
N HIS A 202 -5.73 -2.66 -18.70
CA HIS A 202 -4.96 -1.54 -18.16
C HIS A 202 -3.54 -1.96 -17.74
N TYR A 203 -3.39 -3.13 -17.11
CA TYR A 203 -2.09 -3.68 -16.76
C TYR A 203 -1.20 -3.91 -18.00
N PHE A 204 -1.76 -4.49 -19.07
CA PHE A 204 -1.05 -4.72 -20.32
C PHE A 204 -0.48 -3.42 -20.88
N TRP A 205 -1.29 -2.37 -21.04
CA TRP A 205 -0.82 -1.10 -21.58
C TRP A 205 0.17 -0.37 -20.67
N ALA A 206 0.01 -0.51 -19.34
CA ALA A 206 0.98 0.00 -18.40
C ALA A 206 2.35 -0.66 -18.58
N LYS A 207 2.38 -1.98 -18.75
CA LYS A 207 3.59 -2.76 -18.96
C LYS A 207 4.26 -2.41 -20.29
N GLU A 208 3.49 -2.36 -21.38
CA GLU A 208 4.00 -1.99 -22.71
C GLU A 208 4.54 -0.55 -22.74
N GLY A 209 3.96 0.35 -21.94
CA GLY A 209 4.42 1.72 -21.78
C GLY A 209 5.68 1.88 -20.93
N GLY A 210 6.27 0.78 -20.40
CA GLY A 210 7.44 0.85 -19.51
C GLY A 210 7.15 1.54 -18.18
N LEU A 211 5.89 1.61 -17.78
CA LEU A 211 5.47 2.29 -16.55
C LEU A 211 5.88 1.48 -15.32
N GLU A 212 6.08 2.18 -14.21
CA GLU A 212 6.53 1.61 -12.93
C GLU A 212 5.45 0.78 -12.20
N ILE A 213 4.43 0.33 -12.94
CA ILE A 213 3.30 -0.43 -12.40
C ILE A 213 3.72 -1.86 -12.05
N THR A 214 4.63 -2.47 -12.83
CA THR A 214 5.15 -3.82 -12.51
C THR A 214 5.93 -3.81 -11.20
N PHE A 215 6.81 -2.83 -11.00
CA PHE A 215 7.57 -2.70 -9.77
C PHE A 215 6.67 -2.38 -8.56
N ALA A 216 5.62 -1.57 -8.75
CA ALA A 216 4.62 -1.34 -7.70
C ALA A 216 3.87 -2.62 -7.27
N ILE A 217 3.59 -3.53 -8.22
CA ILE A 217 2.98 -4.84 -7.93
C ILE A 217 3.97 -5.75 -7.21
N GLU A 218 5.24 -5.78 -7.62
CA GLU A 218 6.28 -6.56 -6.93
C GLU A 218 6.42 -6.11 -5.47
N LEU A 219 6.41 -4.81 -5.22
CA LEU A 219 6.40 -4.27 -3.87
C LEU A 219 5.16 -4.73 -3.09
N PHE A 220 3.97 -4.77 -3.70
CA PHE A 220 2.80 -5.35 -3.05
C PHE A 220 2.99 -6.78 -2.60
N ASN A 221 3.54 -7.59 -3.48
CA ASN A 221 3.73 -9.00 -3.21
C ASN A 221 4.77 -9.20 -2.09
N GLU A 222 5.85 -8.42 -2.08
CA GLU A 222 6.83 -8.46 -0.99
C GLU A 222 6.19 -8.02 0.33
N LEU A 223 5.38 -6.96 0.34
CA LEU A 223 4.66 -6.53 1.53
C LEU A 223 3.77 -7.64 2.07
N HIS A 224 2.92 -8.18 1.19
CA HIS A 224 2.00 -9.23 1.54
C HIS A 224 2.77 -10.42 2.13
N ALA A 225 3.86 -10.84 1.50
CA ALA A 225 4.72 -11.90 1.99
C ALA A 225 5.31 -11.58 3.38
N TYR A 226 5.77 -10.36 3.63
CA TYR A 226 6.27 -9.99 4.95
C TYR A 226 5.17 -10.00 6.01
N LEU A 227 4.02 -9.35 5.77
CA LEU A 227 2.92 -9.32 6.74
C LEU A 227 2.40 -10.72 7.04
N THR A 228 2.36 -11.59 6.02
CA THR A 228 1.75 -12.92 6.11
C THR A 228 2.75 -14.06 6.26
N GLN A 229 4.05 -13.82 6.35
CA GLN A 229 5.05 -14.88 6.54
C GLN A 229 6.07 -14.42 7.57
N ALA A 230 6.84 -13.38 7.26
CA ALA A 230 7.95 -12.94 8.11
C ALA A 230 7.51 -12.30 9.43
N LEU A 231 6.42 -11.54 9.46
CA LEU A 231 5.97 -10.82 10.65
C LEU A 231 5.33 -11.75 11.70
N VAL A 232 4.79 -12.87 11.27
CA VAL A 232 4.05 -13.82 12.13
C VAL A 232 4.93 -15.00 12.55
N THR A 233 6.15 -15.09 12.03
CA THR A 233 7.17 -16.07 12.44
C THR A 233 8.02 -15.49 13.57
#